data_AF-A0A318XXU8-F1
#
_entry.id   AF-A0A318XXU8-F1
#
_cell.length_a   1.000
_cell.length_b   1.000
_cell.length_c   1.000
_cell.angle_alpha   90.00
_cell.angle_beta   90.00
_cell.angle_gamma   90.00
#
_symmetry.space_group_name_H-M   'P 1'
#
loop_
_entity.id
_entity.type
_entity.pdbx_description
1 polymer ?
#
loop_
_entity_poly.entity_id
_entity_poly.type
_entity_poly.pdbx_seq_one_letter_code
_entity_poly.pdbx_strand_id
1 'polypeptide(L)'
;MSESGLVCPLCASTSFCVKYEATYVYSYLIDSDAPGIKNTEEFLPFLFDSREQKETKQFIECGKCGAKFNCYFNQWDNKIDITDLQSALKKQP
;
A
#
# COMPACT_ATOMS: atom_id res chain seq x y z
N MET A 1 28.57 -14.71 9.55
CA MET A 1 28.55 -13.38 8.93
C MET A 1 27.20 -12.78 9.26
N SER A 2 27.15 -11.72 10.07
CA SER A 2 25.87 -11.16 10.52
C SER A 2 25.23 -10.35 9.39
N GLU A 3 24.14 -10.86 8.83
CA GLU A 3 23.25 -10.08 7.96
C GLU A 3 22.74 -8.87 8.77
N SER A 4 23.03 -7.66 8.28
CA SER A 4 22.60 -6.41 8.90
C SER A 4 21.08 -6.23 8.72
N GLY A 5 20.28 -6.96 9.51
CA GLY A 5 18.82 -6.93 9.47
C GLY A 5 18.21 -5.57 9.82
N LEU A 6 16.94 -5.38 9.49
CA LEU A 6 16.18 -4.19 9.87
C LEU A 6 15.90 -4.20 11.38
N VAL A 7 16.17 -3.09 12.08
CA VAL A 7 15.96 -2.95 13.53
C VAL A 7 15.13 -1.71 13.81
N CYS A 8 14.08 -1.86 14.62
CA CYS A 8 13.18 -0.78 14.99
C CYS A 8 13.90 0.22 15.89
N PRO A 9 13.97 1.52 15.52
CA PRO A 9 14.66 2.52 16.34
C PRO A 9 13.96 2.77 17.68
N LEU A 10 12.68 2.40 17.82
CA LEU A 10 11.88 2.67 19.03
C LEU A 10 11.83 1.51 20.02
N CYS A 11 12.00 0.26 19.57
CA CYS A 11 11.86 -0.90 20.46
C CYS A 11 12.87 -2.04 20.22
N ALA A 12 13.85 -1.82 19.33
CA ALA A 12 14.87 -2.78 18.91
C ALA A 12 14.35 -4.11 18.33
N SER A 13 13.06 -4.20 18.02
CA SER A 13 12.50 -5.37 17.34
C SER A 13 12.97 -5.45 15.90
N THR A 14 13.11 -6.68 15.40
CA THR A 14 13.38 -6.99 13.99
C THR A 14 12.12 -7.44 13.24
N SER A 15 10.95 -7.43 13.90
CA SER A 15 9.68 -7.82 13.30
C SER A 15 9.04 -6.60 12.61
N PHE A 16 8.81 -6.72 11.30
CA PHE A 16 8.23 -5.68 10.48
C PHE A 16 7.27 -6.23 9.42
N CYS A 17 6.33 -5.39 8.99
CA CYS A 17 5.45 -5.64 7.86
C CYS A 17 5.43 -4.39 6.96
N VAL A 18 5.54 -4.58 5.65
CA VAL A 18 5.33 -3.50 4.67
C VAL A 18 3.84 -3.45 4.34
N LYS A 19 3.23 -2.27 4.39
CA LYS A 19 1.82 -2.04 4.06
C LYS A 19 1.70 -1.03 2.93
N TYR A 20 0.76 -1.31 2.04
CA TYR A 20 0.33 -0.45 0.94
C TYR A 20 -1.18 -0.24 1.07
N GLU A 21 -1.59 0.99 1.39
CA GLU A 21 -2.99 1.40 1.47
C GLU A 21 -3.32 2.23 0.23
N ALA A 22 -4.45 1.93 -0.41
CA ALA A 22 -4.92 2.65 -1.58
C ALA A 22 -6.42 2.90 -1.52
N THR A 23 -6.81 4.12 -1.91
CA THR A 23 -8.21 4.52 -2.05
C THR A 23 -8.56 4.65 -3.53
N TYR A 24 -9.64 3.99 -3.94
CA TYR A 24 -10.13 4.02 -5.31
C TYR A 24 -11.57 4.51 -5.36
N VAL A 25 -11.89 5.29 -6.40
CA VAL A 25 -13.26 5.61 -6.80
C VAL A 25 -13.59 4.78 -8.04
N TYR A 26 -14.65 3.98 -7.94
CA TYR A 26 -15.20 3.19 -9.03
C TYR A 26 -16.41 3.93 -9.60
N SER A 27 -16.40 4.17 -10.90
CA SER A 27 -17.50 4.87 -11.58
C SER A 27 -18.24 3.93 -12.52
N TYR A 28 -19.55 4.10 -12.58
CA TYR A 28 -20.48 3.31 -13.39
C TYR A 28 -21.36 4.28 -14.18
N LEU A 29 -21.42 4.10 -15.51
CA LEU A 29 -22.29 4.87 -16.38
C LEU A 29 -23.68 4.26 -16.36
N ILE A 30 -24.65 5.01 -15.86
CA ILE A 30 -26.05 4.57 -15.76
C ILE A 30 -26.75 4.83 -17.09
N ASP A 31 -27.44 3.83 -17.62
CA ASP A 31 -28.40 3.95 -18.72
C ASP A 31 -29.79 3.42 -18.30
N SER A 32 -30.67 3.17 -19.26
CA SER A 32 -32.02 2.67 -19.00
C SER A 32 -32.06 1.26 -18.39
N ASP A 33 -30.94 0.54 -18.36
CA ASP A 33 -30.77 -0.83 -17.85
C ASP A 33 -29.78 -0.88 -16.66
N ALA A 34 -29.79 0.18 -15.85
CA ALA A 34 -28.96 0.38 -14.65
C ALA A 34 -28.73 -0.91 -13.80
N PRO A 35 -27.55 -1.10 -13.18
CA PRO A 35 -26.58 -0.07 -12.77
C PRO A 35 -25.21 -0.06 -13.49
N GLY A 36 -25.20 -0.19 -14.82
CA GLY A 36 -23.99 0.10 -15.60
C GLY A 36 -24.01 -0.54 -16.99
N ILE A 37 -23.31 0.04 -17.97
CA ILE A 37 -23.17 -0.56 -19.31
C ILE A 37 -22.59 -1.99 -19.23
N LYS A 38 -21.71 -2.23 -18.24
CA LYS A 38 -21.09 -3.54 -17.97
C LYS A 38 -21.77 -4.33 -16.87
N ASN A 39 -22.83 -3.79 -16.27
CA ASN A 39 -23.40 -4.23 -15.02
C ASN A 39 -24.93 -4.19 -15.15
N THR A 40 -25.46 -5.19 -15.87
CA THR A 40 -26.83 -5.21 -16.40
C THR A 40 -27.79 -6.12 -15.61
N GLU A 41 -27.27 -7.08 -14.85
CA GLU A 41 -28.10 -8.05 -14.12
C GLU A 41 -28.07 -7.83 -12.59
N GLU A 42 -26.88 -7.59 -12.03
CA GLU A 42 -26.68 -7.35 -10.60
C GLU A 42 -25.46 -6.47 -10.32
N PHE A 43 -25.55 -5.58 -9.32
CA PHE A 43 -24.49 -4.63 -9.00
C PHE A 43 -23.21 -5.31 -8.47
N LEU A 44 -22.32 -5.66 -9.39
CA LEU A 44 -20.99 -6.20 -9.09
C LEU A 44 -19.91 -5.09 -9.06
N PRO A 45 -19.26 -4.82 -7.91
CA PRO A 45 -18.31 -3.72 -7.78
C PRO A 45 -17.11 -3.79 -8.72
N PHE A 46 -16.74 -4.97 -9.20
CA PHE A 46 -15.64 -5.14 -10.15
C PHE A 46 -16.03 -4.87 -11.62
N LEU A 47 -17.32 -4.70 -11.93
CA LEU A 47 -17.83 -4.37 -13.26
C LEU A 47 -17.99 -2.85 -13.43
N PHE A 48 -16.89 -2.11 -13.26
CA PHE A 48 -16.85 -0.65 -13.36
C PHE A 48 -16.47 -0.16 -14.78
N ASP A 49 -16.86 1.07 -15.11
CA ASP A 49 -16.48 1.72 -16.35
C ASP A 49 -15.11 2.37 -16.24
N SER A 50 -14.85 3.06 -15.13
CA SER A 50 -13.57 3.65 -14.81
C SER A 50 -13.21 3.47 -13.33
N ARG A 51 -11.91 3.51 -13.06
CA ARG A 51 -11.35 3.49 -11.71
C ARG A 51 -10.31 4.58 -11.58
N GLU A 52 -10.48 5.44 -10.59
CA GLU A 52 -9.54 6.51 -10.27
C GLU A 52 -8.89 6.24 -8.92
N GLN A 53 -7.54 6.26 -8.87
CA GLN A 53 -6.80 6.17 -7.62
C GLN A 53 -6.70 7.57 -6.99
N LYS A 54 -7.27 7.75 -5.80
CA LYS A 54 -7.29 9.05 -5.10
C LYS A 54 -6.07 9.26 -4.23
N GLU A 55 -5.78 8.27 -3.39
CA GLU A 55 -4.69 8.36 -2.43
C GLU A 55 -3.99 7.01 -2.31
N THR A 56 -2.69 7.05 -2.09
CA THR A 56 -1.92 5.90 -1.65
C THR A 56 -0.99 6.27 -0.51
N LYS A 57 -0.80 5.31 0.39
CA LYS A 57 0.15 5.41 1.50
C LYS A 57 0.92 4.11 1.56
N GLN A 58 2.23 4.23 1.70
CA GLN A 58 3.12 3.11 1.89
C GLN A 58 3.88 3.34 3.18
N PHE A 59 3.94 2.32 4.03
CA PHE A 59 4.69 2.40 5.28
C PHE A 59 5.15 1.02 5.76
N ILE A 60 6.24 1.03 6.49
CA ILE A 60 6.75 -0.12 7.23
C ILE A 60 6.18 -0.03 8.65
N GLU A 61 5.54 -1.07 9.14
CA GLU A 61 5.00 -1.15 10.50
C GLU A 61 5.81 -2.14 11.34
N CYS A 62 6.26 -1.72 12.53
CA CYS A 62 6.91 -2.62 13.48
C CYS A 62 5.88 -3.55 14.13
N GLY A 63 6.09 -4.85 14.04
CA GLY A 63 5.18 -5.86 14.61
C GLY A 63 5.14 -5.90 16.14
N LYS A 64 6.10 -5.25 16.83
CA LYS A 64 6.15 -5.21 18.30
C LYS A 64 5.54 -3.94 18.89
N CYS A 65 5.93 -2.75 18.42
CA CYS A 65 5.46 -1.48 18.98
C CYS A 65 4.43 -0.75 18.11
N GLY A 66 4.12 -1.25 16.91
CA GLY A 66 3.15 -0.64 15.99
C GLY A 66 3.63 0.67 15.34
N ALA A 67 4.90 1.06 15.53
CA ALA A 67 5.47 2.24 14.90
C ALA A 67 5.42 2.14 13.38
N LYS A 68 4.96 3.20 12.72
CA LYS A 68 4.79 3.27 11.27
C LYS A 68 5.81 4.22 10.67
N PHE A 69 6.57 3.73 9.70
CA PHE A 69 7.61 4.46 8.99
C PHE A 69 7.19 4.65 7.54
N ASN A 70 6.84 5.87 7.14
CA ASN A 70 6.41 6.13 5.76
C ASN A 70 7.55 5.86 4.79
N CYS A 71 7.24 5.16 3.71
CA CYS A 71 8.16 4.85 2.63
C CYS A 71 7.43 5.04 1.30
N TYR A 72 8.16 5.28 0.22
CA TYR A 72 7.59 5.27 -1.12
C TYR A 72 8.51 4.44 -1.99
N PHE A 73 8.11 3.20 -2.28
CA PHE A 73 8.77 2.37 -3.27
C PHE A 73 8.06 2.64 -4.60
N ASN A 74 8.70 3.40 -5.49
CA ASN A 74 8.10 3.82 -6.76
C ASN A 74 8.46 2.89 -7.94
N GLN A 75 9.13 1.76 -7.70
CA GLN A 75 9.69 0.93 -8.77
C GLN A 75 9.14 -0.48 -8.69
N TRP A 76 8.48 -0.91 -9.78
CA TRP A 76 8.04 -2.28 -10.04
C TRP A 76 9.22 -3.19 -10.45
N ASP A 77 10.45 -2.79 -10.08
CA ASP A 77 11.71 -3.22 -10.66
C ASP A 77 12.54 -3.95 -9.61
N ASN A 78 12.06 -5.08 -9.08
CA ASN A 78 12.83 -6.13 -8.38
C ASN A 78 13.98 -5.76 -7.40
N LYS A 79 14.07 -4.54 -6.86
CA LYS A 79 15.18 -4.11 -5.99
C LYS A 79 14.72 -3.12 -4.94
N ILE A 80 13.90 -3.57 -4.00
CA ILE A 80 13.86 -2.94 -2.68
C ILE A 80 14.96 -3.62 -1.87
N ASP A 81 16.08 -2.93 -1.65
CA ASP A 81 17.17 -3.45 -0.82
C ASP A 81 16.91 -3.13 0.66
N ILE A 82 17.51 -3.91 1.56
CA ILE A 82 17.42 -3.67 3.00
C ILE A 82 17.94 -2.29 3.40
N THR A 83 18.85 -1.72 2.61
CA THR A 83 19.39 -0.37 2.76
C THR A 83 18.34 0.72 2.50
N ASP A 84 17.41 0.50 1.57
CA ASP A 84 16.28 1.40 1.32
C ASP A 84 15.30 1.39 2.49
N LEU A 85 15.03 0.19 3.03
CA LEU A 85 14.19 0.03 4.21
C LEU A 85 14.82 0.72 5.43
N GLN A 86 16.12 0.52 5.67
CA GLN A 86 16.84 1.19 6.75
C GLN A 86 16.80 2.71 6.62
N SER A 87 16.86 3.23 5.39
CA SER A 87 16.78 4.67 5.12
C SER A 87 15.39 5.23 5.44
N ALA A 88 14.32 4.47 5.18
CA ALA A 88 12.96 4.86 5.55
C ALA A 88 12.78 4.97 7.08
N LEU A 89 13.37 4.05 7.85
CA LEU A 89 13.31 4.06 9.32
C LEU A 89 14.05 5.26 9.94
N LYS A 90 15.11 5.75 9.29
CA LYS A 90 15.94 6.87 9.79
C LYS A 90 15.38 8.26 9.44
N LYS A 91 14.51 8.35 8.43
CA LYS A 91 13.96 9.63 7.93
C LYS A 91 12.84 10.20 8.80
N GLN A 92 12.45 9.52 9.88
CA GLN A 92 11.38 9.96 10.76
C GLN A 92 11.92 10.24 12.18
N PRO A 93 11.55 11.39 12.78
CA PRO A 93 11.97 11.76 14.13
C PRO A 93 11.34 10.87 15.20
#